data_AF-A0A3R7PHM1-F1
#
_entry.id   AF-A0A3R7PHM1-F1
#
_cell.length_a   1.000
_cell.length_b   1.000
_cell.length_c   1.000
_cell.angle_alpha   90.00
_cell.angle_beta   90.00
_cell.angle_gamma   90.00
#
_symmetry.space_group_name_H-M   'P 1'
#
loop_
_entity.id
_entity.type
_entity.pdbx_description
1 polymer ?
#
loop_
_entity_poly.entity_id
_entity_poly.type
_entity_poly.pdbx_seq_one_letter_code
_entity_poly.pdbx_strand_id
1 'polypeptide(L)'
;MGVAESVRVAAAAAGVFVTLAVVLITVAVVNSCAAPTAEEDPGASELLSHLSLLYKGTYVIYGNGRRSERDLPVCAFPGEACNLAHKRFWLTPITERLCRCPDRSECPLHFNGLNDTHSQHVSNRAQLKFCGNVMEELSDCKAGELALKVRQVERHDQPFPSTSSVNQGADVHSELQCRCPWPHRWTLAETRIPAPSETIFMYTCDELPKCKAGDECGRIRADTLESYYSCSCPENHLCLFRDPQSTHSTRQLHFQGKAYKATCTPNLGHVERGRMG
;
A
#
# COMPACT_ATOMS: atom_id res chain seq x y z
N MET A 1 25.54 3.25 -78.35
CA MET A 1 24.68 4.38 -78.77
C MET A 1 23.97 4.87 -77.52
N GLY A 2 23.97 6.15 -77.15
CA GLY A 2 24.75 7.29 -77.66
C GLY A 2 25.51 7.99 -76.52
N VAL A 3 26.28 9.03 -76.84
CA VAL A 3 27.11 9.79 -75.88
C VAL A 3 26.73 11.27 -75.92
N ALA A 4 26.73 11.90 -74.75
CA ALA A 4 26.94 13.34 -74.53
C ALA A 4 27.69 13.41 -73.19
N GLU A 5 28.95 13.83 -73.09
CA GLU A 5 29.51 15.15 -73.41
C GLU A 5 28.72 16.32 -72.81
N SER A 6 29.26 17.30 -72.07
CA SER A 6 30.53 17.54 -71.33
C SER A 6 30.84 19.03 -71.48
N VAL A 7 30.77 19.80 -70.40
CA VAL A 7 31.35 21.16 -70.32
C VAL A 7 32.06 21.30 -68.95
N ARG A 8 33.15 22.07 -68.91
CA ARG A 8 34.05 22.28 -67.75
C ARG A 8 34.27 23.79 -67.53
N VAL A 9 35.12 24.12 -66.53
CA VAL A 9 35.90 25.39 -66.38
C VAL A 9 35.16 26.56 -65.69
N ALA A 10 35.74 27.33 -64.75
CA ALA A 10 36.83 27.12 -63.77
C ALA A 10 36.95 28.29 -62.75
N ALA A 11 37.67 28.04 -61.64
CA ALA A 11 38.45 29.01 -60.83
C ALA A 11 37.68 30.16 -60.09
N ALA A 12 38.27 30.96 -59.18
CA ALA A 12 39.67 31.10 -58.72
C ALA A 12 39.80 31.65 -57.27
N ALA A 13 40.98 31.47 -56.66
CA ALA A 13 41.60 32.31 -55.60
C ALA A 13 40.90 32.46 -54.21
N ALA A 14 41.48 33.11 -53.19
CA ALA A 14 42.82 32.97 -52.55
C ALA A 14 42.88 33.81 -51.25
N GLY A 15 43.65 33.39 -50.23
CA GLY A 15 43.92 34.17 -48.98
C GLY A 15 43.85 33.28 -47.71
N VAL A 16 44.84 33.07 -46.82
CA VAL A 16 46.18 33.61 -46.46
C VAL A 16 46.21 34.37 -45.11
N PHE A 17 46.56 33.61 -44.06
CA PHE A 17 47.29 33.98 -42.82
C PHE A 17 46.59 34.67 -41.62
N VAL A 18 47.35 34.69 -40.51
CA VAL A 18 47.07 35.09 -39.10
C VAL A 18 46.41 33.99 -38.25
N THR A 19 46.97 33.30 -37.23
CA THR A 19 48.28 33.04 -36.56
C THR A 19 48.10 33.12 -35.03
N LEU A 20 48.44 32.04 -34.30
CA LEU A 20 48.56 31.90 -32.83
C LEU A 20 47.25 32.07 -32.02
N ALA A 21 47.03 31.42 -30.87
CA ALA A 21 47.85 30.54 -30.01
C ALA A 21 47.09 29.23 -29.64
N VAL A 22 47.66 28.04 -29.31
CA VAL A 22 48.76 27.67 -28.35
C VAL A 22 48.30 27.92 -26.90
N VAL A 23 48.30 27.01 -25.89
CA VAL A 23 48.85 25.64 -25.60
C VAL A 23 48.06 25.08 -24.35
N LEU A 24 47.96 23.81 -23.87
CA LEU A 24 47.85 22.36 -24.24
C LEU A 24 47.27 21.65 -22.92
N ILE A 25 47.25 20.34 -22.56
CA ILE A 25 47.70 19.03 -23.10
C ILE A 25 46.91 17.82 -22.44
N THR A 26 46.28 16.91 -23.21
CA THR A 26 45.99 15.46 -22.88
C THR A 26 45.17 15.10 -21.61
N VAL A 27 44.86 13.85 -21.18
CA VAL A 27 45.18 12.42 -21.53
C VAL A 27 43.86 11.59 -21.42
N ALA A 28 43.32 10.93 -22.47
CA ALA A 28 43.56 9.55 -22.96
C ALA A 28 43.12 8.38 -22.00
N VAL A 29 42.23 7.47 -22.44
CA VAL A 29 42.52 6.05 -22.88
C VAL A 29 42.41 5.00 -21.72
N VAL A 30 41.89 3.76 -21.82
CA VAL A 30 41.55 2.79 -22.90
C VAL A 30 40.19 2.05 -22.66
N ASN A 31 39.71 1.29 -23.67
CA ASN A 31 39.19 -0.12 -23.70
C ASN A 31 38.82 -0.87 -22.38
N SER A 32 37.94 -1.90 -22.35
CA SER A 32 37.04 -2.55 -23.33
C SER A 32 36.15 -3.58 -22.60
N CYS A 33 35.03 -4.00 -23.22
CA CYS A 33 34.64 -5.41 -23.49
C CYS A 33 33.16 -5.51 -23.88
N ALA A 34 32.79 -6.55 -24.64
CA ALA A 34 31.42 -6.79 -25.11
C ALA A 34 30.85 -8.09 -24.52
N ALA A 35 29.53 -8.09 -24.28
CA ALA A 35 28.59 -9.22 -24.13
C ALA A 35 29.00 -10.48 -23.33
N PRO A 36 28.06 -11.00 -22.53
CA PRO A 36 27.39 -12.21 -23.03
C PRO A 36 25.89 -12.00 -23.24
N THR A 37 25.34 -12.74 -24.21
CA THR A 37 23.90 -12.94 -24.36
C THR A 37 23.40 -13.94 -23.32
N ALA A 38 22.33 -13.60 -22.61
CA ALA A 38 21.53 -14.54 -21.84
C ALA A 38 20.06 -14.37 -22.27
N GLU A 39 19.35 -15.48 -22.46
CA GLU A 39 17.91 -15.48 -22.70
C GLU A 39 17.20 -15.26 -21.36
N GLU A 40 16.59 -14.08 -21.17
CA GLU A 40 15.70 -13.84 -20.02
C GLU A 40 14.28 -14.32 -20.34
N ASP A 41 13.90 -15.39 -19.64
CA ASP A 41 12.58 -16.02 -19.69
C ASP A 41 11.46 -15.02 -19.28
N PRO A 42 10.42 -14.79 -20.11
CA PRO A 42 9.38 -13.78 -19.85
C PRO A 42 8.39 -14.12 -18.72
N GLY A 43 8.79 -14.92 -17.72
CA GLY A 43 7.98 -15.31 -16.55
C GLY A 43 8.09 -14.38 -15.32
N ALA A 44 9.08 -13.48 -15.26
CA ALA A 44 9.42 -12.75 -14.03
C ALA A 44 8.56 -11.49 -13.72
N SER A 45 7.59 -11.13 -14.57
CA SER A 45 6.92 -9.81 -14.54
C SER A 45 5.47 -9.81 -14.01
N GLU A 46 4.90 -10.97 -13.65
CA GLU A 46 3.47 -11.07 -13.34
C GLU A 46 3.09 -10.81 -11.86
N LEU A 47 4.09 -10.71 -10.96
CA LEU A 47 3.89 -10.49 -9.51
C LEU A 47 3.76 -9.01 -9.10
N LEU A 48 3.74 -8.07 -10.04
CA LEU A 48 3.61 -6.62 -9.80
C LEU A 48 2.48 -5.95 -10.61
N SER A 49 1.53 -6.72 -11.15
CA SER A 49 0.46 -6.22 -12.03
C SER A 49 -0.62 -5.34 -11.36
N HIS A 50 -0.48 -5.02 -10.06
CA HIS A 50 -1.22 -3.92 -9.43
C HIS A 50 -0.63 -2.57 -9.86
N LEU A 51 -1.22 -1.99 -10.90
CA LEU A 51 -0.86 -0.67 -11.43
C LEU A 51 -0.77 0.37 -10.30
N SER A 52 0.44 0.84 -10.07
CA SER A 52 0.78 1.69 -8.93
C SER A 52 1.43 3.01 -9.36
N LEU A 53 1.04 4.10 -8.71
CA LEU A 53 1.49 5.45 -9.04
C LEU A 53 2.06 6.14 -7.81
N LEU A 54 3.32 6.59 -7.86
CA LEU A 54 3.94 7.34 -6.78
C LEU A 54 3.45 8.80 -6.79
N TYR A 55 2.79 9.23 -5.72
CA TYR A 55 2.26 10.60 -5.57
C TYR A 55 2.53 11.13 -4.16
N LYS A 56 3.15 12.32 -4.06
CA LYS A 56 3.51 12.97 -2.77
C LYS A 56 4.20 12.02 -1.74
N GLY A 57 4.91 10.99 -2.20
CA GLY A 57 5.59 10.00 -1.34
C GLY A 57 4.73 8.82 -0.83
N THR A 58 3.53 8.58 -1.38
CA THR A 58 2.77 7.32 -1.21
C THR A 58 2.52 6.68 -2.58
N TYR A 59 2.50 5.35 -2.66
CA TYR A 59 2.08 4.63 -3.87
C TYR A 59 0.57 4.40 -3.86
N VAL A 60 -0.14 5.05 -4.76
CA VAL A 60 -1.56 4.79 -5.01
C VAL A 60 -1.70 3.43 -5.70
N ILE A 61 -2.57 2.55 -5.20
CA ILE A 61 -2.92 1.26 -5.82
C ILE A 61 -4.43 1.15 -6.03
N TYR A 62 -4.82 0.37 -7.03
CA TYR A 62 -6.21 0.10 -7.37
C TYR A 62 -6.53 -1.38 -7.15
N GLY A 63 -7.57 -1.67 -6.37
CA GLY A 63 -8.03 -3.03 -6.10
C GLY A 63 -8.86 -3.62 -7.24
N ASN A 64 -9.14 -4.92 -7.16
CA ASN A 64 -10.28 -5.56 -7.85
C ASN A 64 -10.31 -5.35 -9.38
N GLY A 65 -9.15 -5.40 -10.04
CA GLY A 65 -9.00 -5.23 -11.49
C GLY A 65 -9.19 -3.80 -12.03
N ARG A 66 -9.47 -2.82 -11.16
CA ARG A 66 -9.51 -1.39 -11.52
C ARG A 66 -8.08 -0.94 -11.90
N ARG A 67 -7.93 -0.01 -12.85
CA ARG A 67 -6.62 0.41 -13.39
C ARG A 67 -6.31 1.89 -13.18
N SER A 68 -7.32 2.69 -12.85
CA SER A 68 -7.27 4.15 -12.75
C SER A 68 -8.45 4.71 -11.95
N GLU A 69 -8.36 5.99 -11.58
CA GLU A 69 -9.48 6.77 -11.02
C GLU A 69 -10.78 6.64 -11.83
N ARG A 70 -10.69 6.58 -13.16
CA ARG A 70 -11.86 6.55 -14.05
C ARG A 70 -12.68 5.28 -13.86
N ASP A 71 -12.03 4.19 -13.47
CA ASP A 71 -12.66 2.89 -13.28
C ASP A 71 -13.36 2.81 -11.92
N LEU A 72 -12.97 3.62 -10.93
CA LEU A 72 -13.53 3.57 -9.58
C LEU A 72 -15.02 3.99 -9.56
N PRO A 73 -15.84 3.38 -8.70
CA PRO A 73 -17.19 3.87 -8.41
C PRO A 73 -17.12 5.25 -7.72
N VAL A 74 -18.25 5.97 -7.73
CA VAL A 74 -18.46 7.12 -6.84
C VAL A 74 -18.89 6.58 -5.47
N CYS A 75 -18.38 7.17 -4.38
CA CYS A 75 -18.78 6.81 -3.03
C CYS A 75 -20.29 7.05 -2.85
N ALA A 76 -21.03 6.05 -2.35
CA ALA A 76 -22.49 6.02 -2.34
C ALA A 76 -23.12 6.86 -1.22
N PHE A 77 -22.38 7.15 -0.14
CA PHE A 77 -22.83 7.95 1.00
C PHE A 77 -21.66 8.71 1.67
N PRO A 78 -21.91 9.80 2.41
CA PRO A 78 -20.84 10.66 2.96
C PRO A 78 -19.89 9.93 3.94
N GLY A 79 -20.43 8.98 4.72
CA GLY A 79 -19.66 8.14 5.65
C GLY A 79 -18.93 6.95 5.01
N GLU A 80 -18.81 6.90 3.68
CA GLU A 80 -18.07 5.84 2.98
C GLU A 80 -16.57 6.15 2.92
N ALA A 81 -15.74 5.18 3.30
CA ALA A 81 -14.30 5.32 3.16
C ALA A 81 -13.88 5.30 1.68
N CYS A 82 -13.23 6.37 1.23
CA CYS A 82 -12.75 6.54 -0.14
C CYS A 82 -11.32 6.01 -0.35
N ASN A 83 -10.52 5.88 0.71
CA ASN A 83 -9.23 5.15 0.71
C ASN A 83 -9.08 4.23 1.93
N LEU A 84 -8.20 3.25 1.77
CA LEU A 84 -7.46 2.61 2.86
C LEU A 84 -5.97 2.93 2.74
N ALA A 85 -5.43 3.71 3.66
CA ALA A 85 -4.03 4.17 3.64
C ALA A 85 -3.16 3.31 4.57
N HIS A 86 -2.10 2.68 4.06
CA HIS A 86 -1.21 1.79 4.81
C HIS A 86 0.22 2.32 4.92
N LYS A 87 0.71 2.39 6.15
CA LYS A 87 2.09 2.71 6.50
C LYS A 87 2.89 1.40 6.58
N ARG A 88 3.54 1.02 5.48
CA ARG A 88 4.33 -0.23 5.35
C ARG A 88 5.60 -0.22 6.20
N PHE A 89 6.10 -1.38 6.61
CA PHE A 89 7.45 -1.50 7.19
C PHE A 89 8.51 -1.42 6.10
N TRP A 90 9.48 -0.53 6.31
CA TRP A 90 10.76 -0.43 5.58
C TRP A 90 10.60 -0.15 4.07
N LEU A 91 9.38 0.12 3.62
CA LEU A 91 8.97 0.49 2.27
C LEU A 91 8.13 1.77 2.31
N THR A 92 8.04 2.46 1.17
CA THR A 92 7.12 3.58 0.96
C THR A 92 5.67 3.21 1.35
N PRO A 93 4.90 4.12 1.99
CA PRO A 93 3.47 3.94 2.18
C PRO A 93 2.73 3.60 0.88
N ILE A 94 1.59 2.92 1.01
CA ILE A 94 0.65 2.66 -0.08
C ILE A 94 -0.74 3.15 0.30
N THR A 95 -1.55 3.47 -0.69
CA THR A 95 -2.93 3.92 -0.52
C THR A 95 -3.82 3.17 -1.50
N GLU A 96 -4.68 2.28 -1.00
CA GLU A 96 -5.68 1.57 -1.80
C GLU A 96 -6.89 2.49 -2.02
N ARG A 97 -7.20 2.75 -3.30
CA ARG A 97 -8.35 3.56 -3.71
C ARG A 97 -9.61 2.69 -3.71
N LEU A 98 -10.64 3.12 -2.96
CA LEU A 98 -11.92 2.41 -2.87
C LEU A 98 -12.97 3.06 -3.78
N CYS A 99 -13.16 4.38 -3.66
CA CYS A 99 -14.11 5.15 -4.47
C CYS A 99 -13.65 6.60 -4.70
N ARG A 100 -14.37 7.31 -5.59
CA ARG A 100 -14.22 8.74 -5.86
C ARG A 100 -15.26 9.55 -5.09
N CYS A 101 -14.83 10.67 -4.50
CA CYS A 101 -15.72 11.57 -3.79
C CYS A 101 -16.76 12.22 -4.73
N PRO A 102 -18.04 12.32 -4.31
CA PRO A 102 -19.15 12.70 -5.20
C PRO A 102 -19.10 14.17 -5.65
N ASP A 103 -18.54 15.04 -4.81
CA ASP A 103 -18.26 16.46 -5.05
C ASP A 103 -17.00 16.71 -5.92
N ARG A 104 -16.24 15.64 -6.23
CA ARG A 104 -14.93 15.65 -6.91
C ARG A 104 -13.76 16.18 -6.06
N SER A 105 -13.86 16.17 -4.73
CA SER A 105 -12.72 16.43 -3.83
C SER A 105 -11.59 15.38 -3.95
N GLU A 106 -10.36 15.76 -3.58
CA GLU A 106 -9.22 14.84 -3.47
C GLU A 106 -9.35 14.04 -2.17
N CYS A 107 -9.78 12.76 -2.26
CA CYS A 107 -9.83 11.86 -1.11
C CYS A 107 -8.46 11.78 -0.41
N PRO A 108 -8.34 12.04 0.91
CA PRO A 108 -7.04 12.12 1.60
C PRO A 108 -6.18 10.86 1.42
N LEU A 109 -4.97 11.01 0.88
CA LEU A 109 -4.13 9.88 0.49
C LEU A 109 -3.18 9.37 1.60
N HIS A 110 -2.73 10.24 2.49
CA HIS A 110 -1.59 9.95 3.39
C HIS A 110 -2.03 9.42 4.76
N PHE A 111 -1.28 8.48 5.34
CA PHE A 111 -1.47 8.07 6.74
C PHE A 111 -1.05 9.21 7.68
N ASN A 112 -1.98 9.68 8.50
CA ASN A 112 -1.88 10.91 9.30
C ASN A 112 -1.83 10.59 10.82
N GLY A 113 -1.79 11.63 11.66
CA GLY A 113 -1.88 11.49 13.11
C GLY A 113 -3.29 11.13 13.61
N LEU A 114 -3.44 11.01 14.93
CA LEU A 114 -4.71 10.66 15.60
C LEU A 114 -5.81 11.73 15.47
N ASN A 115 -5.43 12.99 15.23
CA ASN A 115 -6.33 14.15 15.24
C ASN A 115 -6.79 14.55 13.83
N ASP A 116 -6.94 13.60 12.91
CA ASP A 116 -7.36 13.84 11.53
C ASP A 116 -8.87 13.60 11.37
N THR A 117 -9.63 14.67 11.12
CA THR A 117 -11.10 14.67 10.99
C THR A 117 -11.63 13.82 9.84
N HIS A 118 -10.76 13.44 8.90
CA HIS A 118 -11.08 12.62 7.73
C HIS A 118 -10.62 11.16 7.88
N SER A 119 -10.23 10.71 9.08
CA SER A 119 -9.57 9.40 9.26
C SER A 119 -10.04 8.59 10.47
N GLN A 120 -10.32 7.30 10.23
CA GLN A 120 -10.50 6.30 11.29
C GLN A 120 -9.37 5.26 11.24
N HIS A 121 -8.75 4.97 12.39
CA HIS A 121 -7.74 3.91 12.50
C HIS A 121 -8.35 2.52 12.32
N VAL A 122 -7.78 1.73 11.40
CA VAL A 122 -8.01 0.29 11.21
C VAL A 122 -7.00 -0.52 12.02
N SER A 123 -5.77 -0.01 12.12
CA SER A 123 -4.69 -0.62 12.90
C SER A 123 -3.72 0.47 13.37
N ASN A 124 -2.60 0.07 13.99
CA ASN A 124 -1.51 0.99 14.29
C ASN A 124 -0.77 1.50 13.02
N ARG A 125 -1.07 0.93 11.84
CA ARG A 125 -0.44 1.26 10.56
C ARG A 125 -1.40 1.35 9.36
N ALA A 126 -2.72 1.18 9.52
CA ALA A 126 -3.72 1.50 8.50
C ALA A 126 -4.83 2.44 9.01
N GLN A 127 -5.35 3.28 8.10
CA GLN A 127 -6.47 4.20 8.31
C GLN A 127 -7.45 4.13 7.14
N LEU A 128 -8.75 4.06 7.44
CA LEU A 128 -9.80 4.44 6.48
C LEU A 128 -9.80 5.96 6.35
N LYS A 129 -10.04 6.46 5.14
CA LYS A 129 -10.09 7.89 4.83
C LYS A 129 -11.43 8.25 4.21
N PHE A 130 -11.99 9.40 4.57
CA PHE A 130 -13.31 9.85 4.15
C PHE A 130 -13.21 11.15 3.33
N CYS A 131 -14.26 11.45 2.54
CA CYS A 131 -14.30 12.64 1.69
C CYS A 131 -14.56 13.95 2.45
N GLY A 132 -14.90 13.88 3.74
CA GLY A 132 -15.15 15.04 4.61
C GLY A 132 -14.95 14.73 6.08
N ASN A 133 -15.36 15.64 6.97
CA ASN A 133 -15.18 15.61 8.42
C ASN A 133 -16.06 14.56 9.16
N VAL A 134 -16.11 13.32 8.68
CA VAL A 134 -16.94 12.24 9.26
C VAL A 134 -16.60 11.97 10.73
N MET A 135 -15.38 12.29 11.21
CA MET A 135 -15.01 12.14 12.63
C MET A 135 -15.54 13.27 13.54
N GLU A 136 -16.10 14.35 12.99
CA GLU A 136 -16.75 15.44 13.75
C GLU A 136 -18.26 15.20 13.93
N GLU A 137 -18.89 14.48 12.98
CA GLU A 137 -20.33 14.16 12.98
C GLU A 137 -20.69 12.94 13.85
N LEU A 138 -19.71 12.05 14.12
CA LEU A 138 -19.91 10.79 14.82
C LEU A 138 -19.43 10.83 16.28
N SER A 139 -20.26 10.33 17.20
CA SER A 139 -19.86 10.06 18.58
C SER A 139 -18.92 8.86 18.70
N ASP A 140 -18.16 8.77 19.79
CA ASP A 140 -17.40 7.56 20.12
C ASP A 140 -18.32 6.34 20.33
N CYS A 141 -17.85 5.16 19.90
CA CYS A 141 -18.54 3.89 20.06
C CYS A 141 -18.60 3.43 21.52
N LYS A 142 -19.75 2.87 21.91
CA LYS A 142 -19.91 2.14 23.19
C LYS A 142 -19.41 0.69 23.05
N ALA A 143 -19.10 0.06 24.17
CA ALA A 143 -18.68 -1.35 24.18
C ALA A 143 -19.75 -2.26 23.56
N GLY A 144 -19.37 -3.04 22.53
CA GLY A 144 -20.28 -3.90 21.78
C GLY A 144 -21.22 -3.19 20.80
N GLU A 145 -21.09 -1.87 20.62
CA GLU A 145 -21.83 -1.12 19.59
C GLU A 145 -21.28 -1.44 18.19
N LEU A 146 -22.17 -1.49 17.19
CA LEU A 146 -21.77 -1.67 15.80
C LEU A 146 -20.99 -0.44 15.34
N ALA A 147 -19.69 -0.61 15.08
CA ALA A 147 -18.77 0.48 14.79
C ALA A 147 -18.54 0.69 13.30
N LEU A 148 -18.45 -0.40 12.52
CA LEU A 148 -18.18 -0.37 11.08
C LEU A 148 -18.92 -1.50 10.36
N LYS A 149 -19.55 -1.17 9.22
CA LYS A 149 -20.01 -2.16 8.23
C LYS A 149 -19.05 -2.15 7.05
N VAL A 150 -18.66 -3.33 6.57
CA VAL A 150 -17.94 -3.50 5.31
C VAL A 150 -18.77 -4.36 4.37
N ARG A 151 -19.32 -3.77 3.30
CA ARG A 151 -20.04 -4.48 2.24
C ARG A 151 -19.07 -4.80 1.10
N GLN A 152 -18.97 -6.08 0.76
CA GLN A 152 -18.30 -6.57 -0.44
C GLN A 152 -19.37 -6.95 -1.48
N VAL A 153 -19.29 -6.39 -2.69
CA VAL A 153 -20.22 -6.67 -3.81
C VAL A 153 -19.43 -7.23 -5.00
N GLU A 154 -19.62 -8.51 -5.32
CA GLU A 154 -18.93 -9.18 -6.42
C GLU A 154 -19.31 -8.60 -7.79
N ARG A 155 -18.31 -8.40 -8.66
CA ARG A 155 -18.50 -8.03 -10.05
C ARG A 155 -18.44 -9.24 -10.96
N HIS A 156 -19.51 -9.49 -11.70
CA HIS A 156 -19.57 -10.54 -12.72
C HIS A 156 -18.94 -10.11 -14.06
N ASP A 157 -18.55 -8.84 -14.20
CA ASP A 157 -18.17 -8.19 -15.48
C ASP A 157 -16.69 -8.38 -15.88
N GLN A 158 -15.92 -9.18 -15.13
CA GLN A 158 -14.49 -9.42 -15.37
C GLN A 158 -14.15 -10.90 -15.17
N PRO A 159 -13.50 -11.57 -16.14
CA PRO A 159 -12.90 -12.88 -15.92
C PRO A 159 -11.61 -12.72 -15.10
N PHE A 160 -11.61 -13.17 -13.85
CA PHE A 160 -10.44 -13.06 -12.97
C PHE A 160 -9.40 -14.14 -13.29
N PRO A 161 -8.10 -13.79 -13.42
CA PRO A 161 -7.04 -14.79 -13.36
C PRO A 161 -7.06 -15.43 -11.96
N SER A 162 -6.99 -16.76 -11.90
CA SER A 162 -7.34 -17.56 -10.72
C SER A 162 -6.27 -17.56 -9.61
N THR A 163 -5.48 -16.49 -9.49
CA THR A 163 -4.28 -16.42 -8.64
C THR A 163 -4.17 -15.09 -7.87
N SER A 164 -4.01 -15.21 -6.55
CA SER A 164 -3.28 -14.25 -5.69
C SER A 164 -3.99 -13.00 -5.14
N SER A 165 -5.27 -13.04 -4.76
CA SER A 165 -5.75 -12.52 -3.46
C SER A 165 -7.27 -12.70 -3.24
N VAL A 166 -7.69 -12.81 -1.97
CA VAL A 166 -9.03 -13.31 -1.59
C VAL A 166 -10.15 -12.25 -1.74
N ASN A 167 -9.83 -11.03 -2.14
CA ASN A 167 -10.80 -9.97 -2.44
C ASN A 167 -10.95 -9.68 -3.95
N GLN A 168 -10.17 -10.33 -4.84
CA GLN A 168 -10.16 -9.99 -6.26
C GLN A 168 -11.53 -10.17 -6.92
N GLY A 169 -12.27 -9.06 -7.02
CA GLY A 169 -13.51 -8.97 -7.77
C GLY A 169 -14.69 -8.37 -7.02
N ALA A 170 -14.61 -8.19 -5.70
CA ALA A 170 -15.66 -7.52 -4.94
C ALA A 170 -15.34 -6.05 -4.68
N ASP A 171 -16.19 -5.12 -5.13
CA ASP A 171 -16.08 -3.71 -4.71
C ASP A 171 -16.43 -3.58 -3.22
N VAL A 172 -15.61 -2.81 -2.51
CA VAL A 172 -15.60 -2.77 -1.04
C VAL A 172 -16.04 -1.39 -0.56
N HIS A 173 -17.20 -1.35 0.10
CA HIS A 173 -17.77 -0.15 0.71
C HIS A 173 -17.65 -0.25 2.23
N SER A 174 -17.08 0.77 2.88
CA SER A 174 -16.90 0.81 4.33
C SER A 174 -17.67 1.97 4.95
N GLU A 175 -18.75 1.67 5.66
CA GLU A 175 -19.64 2.62 6.32
C GLU A 175 -19.33 2.65 7.82
N LEU A 176 -18.75 3.77 8.29
CA LEU A 176 -18.53 3.98 9.72
C LEU A 176 -19.84 4.36 10.41
N GLN A 177 -20.06 3.91 11.65
CA GLN A 177 -21.30 4.12 12.41
C GLN A 177 -21.06 4.93 13.70
N CYS A 178 -19.88 4.81 14.27
CA CYS A 178 -19.39 5.61 15.40
C CYS A 178 -17.86 5.63 15.35
N ARG A 179 -17.23 6.59 16.02
CA ARG A 179 -15.78 6.71 16.06
C ARG A 179 -15.20 5.64 16.99
N CYS A 180 -14.25 4.85 16.50
CA CYS A 180 -13.53 3.85 17.28
C CYS A 180 -12.32 4.52 17.97
N PRO A 181 -12.28 4.62 19.31
CA PRO A 181 -11.17 5.26 20.04
C PRO A 181 -9.82 4.57 19.81
N TRP A 182 -8.72 5.27 20.09
CA TRP A 182 -7.38 4.71 19.99
C TRP A 182 -6.71 4.58 21.37
N PRO A 183 -6.10 3.42 21.74
CA PRO A 183 -6.00 2.17 20.97
C PRO A 183 -7.14 1.19 21.26
N HIS A 184 -7.87 0.80 20.21
CA HIS A 184 -8.85 -0.29 20.22
C HIS A 184 -8.53 -1.28 19.09
N ARG A 185 -9.17 -2.44 19.12
CA ARG A 185 -9.15 -3.46 18.05
C ARG A 185 -10.53 -3.58 17.41
N TRP A 186 -10.56 -4.02 16.15
CA TRP A 186 -11.78 -4.33 15.43
C TRP A 186 -12.12 -5.82 15.57
N THR A 187 -13.34 -6.13 16.00
CA THR A 187 -13.82 -7.51 16.20
C THR A 187 -14.99 -7.77 15.27
N LEU A 188 -14.90 -8.82 14.45
CA LEU A 188 -16.01 -9.25 13.59
C LEU A 188 -17.12 -9.84 14.48
N ALA A 189 -18.27 -9.16 14.53
CA ALA A 189 -19.41 -9.56 15.35
C ALA A 189 -20.46 -10.34 14.54
N GLU A 190 -20.70 -9.96 13.28
CA GLU A 190 -21.67 -10.63 12.42
C GLU A 190 -21.20 -10.65 10.95
N THR A 191 -21.72 -11.60 10.17
CA THR A 191 -21.60 -11.63 8.71
C THR A 191 -22.96 -11.95 8.12
N ARG A 192 -23.46 -11.11 7.22
CA ARG A 192 -24.74 -11.29 6.52
C ARG A 192 -24.50 -11.45 5.02
N ILE A 193 -25.30 -12.30 4.38
CA ILE A 193 -25.27 -12.52 2.93
C ILE A 193 -26.68 -12.17 2.41
N PRO A 194 -26.98 -10.87 2.15
CA PRO A 194 -28.32 -10.45 1.71
C PRO A 194 -28.64 -10.87 0.27
N ALA A 195 -27.64 -11.10 -0.57
CA ALA A 195 -27.76 -11.59 -1.94
C ALA A 195 -26.56 -12.49 -2.29
N PRO A 196 -26.63 -13.37 -3.32
CA PRO A 196 -25.55 -14.30 -3.64
C PRO A 196 -24.19 -13.64 -3.93
N SER A 197 -24.21 -12.42 -4.49
CA SER A 197 -23.03 -11.62 -4.82
C SER A 197 -22.73 -10.49 -3.81
N GLU A 198 -23.39 -10.47 -2.65
CA GLU A 198 -23.20 -9.45 -1.62
C GLU A 198 -22.94 -10.07 -0.25
N THR A 199 -21.85 -9.66 0.41
CA THR A 199 -21.60 -10.01 1.82
C THR A 199 -21.31 -8.75 2.64
N ILE A 200 -21.97 -8.62 3.78
CA ILE A 200 -21.80 -7.53 4.74
C ILE A 200 -21.13 -8.08 6.01
N PHE A 201 -19.96 -7.55 6.34
CA PHE A 201 -19.23 -7.82 7.58
C PHE A 201 -19.50 -6.70 8.58
N MET A 202 -19.92 -7.04 9.79
CA MET A 202 -20.28 -6.09 10.83
C MET A 202 -19.28 -6.19 11.98
N TYR A 203 -18.58 -5.10 12.27
CA TYR A 203 -17.50 -5.03 13.25
C TYR A 203 -17.88 -4.14 14.43
N THR A 204 -17.66 -4.64 15.65
CA THR A 204 -17.53 -3.81 16.85
C THR A 204 -16.09 -3.32 16.98
N CYS A 205 -15.87 -2.34 17.86
CA CYS A 205 -14.53 -2.04 18.37
C CYS A 205 -14.48 -2.26 19.88
N ASP A 206 -13.42 -2.93 20.35
CA ASP A 206 -13.19 -3.21 21.77
C ASP A 206 -11.84 -2.63 22.19
N GLU A 207 -11.67 -2.27 23.47
CA GLU A 207 -10.36 -1.91 24.03
C GLU A 207 -9.30 -2.98 23.70
N LEU A 208 -8.07 -2.55 23.38
CA LEU A 208 -6.98 -3.47 23.04
C LEU A 208 -6.55 -4.25 24.30
N PRO A 209 -6.82 -5.58 24.40
CA PRO A 209 -6.66 -6.32 25.65
C PRO A 209 -5.18 -6.50 26.04
N LYS A 210 -4.92 -7.08 27.22
CA LYS A 210 -3.56 -7.41 27.68
C LYS A 210 -3.17 -8.84 27.29
N CYS A 211 -1.98 -9.01 26.72
CA CYS A 211 -1.38 -10.33 26.49
C CYS A 211 -0.64 -10.83 27.74
N LYS A 212 -0.31 -12.12 27.80
CA LYS A 212 0.72 -12.70 28.69
C LYS A 212 2.09 -12.72 28.00
N ALA A 213 3.12 -13.16 28.72
CA ALA A 213 4.40 -13.48 28.12
C ALA A 213 4.28 -14.70 27.16
N GLY A 214 4.90 -14.63 25.99
CA GLY A 214 4.83 -15.67 24.95
C GLY A 214 3.57 -15.64 24.06
N ASP A 215 2.49 -14.98 24.49
CA ASP A 215 1.24 -14.88 23.73
C ASP A 215 1.41 -14.19 22.37
N GLU A 216 0.50 -14.50 21.44
CA GLU A 216 0.39 -13.79 20.17
C GLU A 216 -0.14 -12.37 20.37
N CYS A 217 0.67 -11.38 19.99
CA CYS A 217 0.39 -9.96 20.26
C CYS A 217 -0.01 -9.15 19.01
N GLY A 218 0.26 -9.70 17.83
CA GLY A 218 -0.01 -9.05 16.56
C GLY A 218 0.57 -9.83 15.39
N ARG A 219 0.34 -9.29 14.19
CA ARG A 219 0.72 -9.90 12.92
C ARG A 219 1.15 -8.83 11.91
N ILE A 220 1.95 -9.21 10.92
CA ILE A 220 2.26 -8.38 9.74
C ILE A 220 1.66 -9.05 8.50
N ARG A 221 0.84 -8.32 7.75
CA ARG A 221 0.27 -8.81 6.47
C ARG A 221 1.41 -9.04 5.46
N ALA A 222 1.41 -10.16 4.76
CA ALA A 222 2.47 -10.49 3.80
C ALA A 222 2.41 -9.67 2.49
N ASP A 223 1.25 -9.10 2.16
CA ASP A 223 1.05 -8.25 0.98
C ASP A 223 1.52 -6.80 1.21
N THR A 224 0.97 -6.14 2.24
CA THR A 224 1.23 -4.71 2.50
C THR A 224 2.41 -4.49 3.45
N LEU A 225 2.93 -5.52 4.12
CA LEU A 225 3.91 -5.38 5.21
C LEU A 225 3.47 -4.35 6.26
N GLU A 226 2.17 -4.34 6.57
CA GLU A 226 1.53 -3.56 7.61
C GLU A 226 1.34 -4.43 8.86
N SER A 227 1.68 -3.93 10.05
CA SER A 227 1.32 -4.60 11.30
C SER A 227 -0.08 -4.23 11.78
N TYR A 228 -0.72 -5.17 12.44
CA TYR A 228 -1.83 -4.93 13.36
C TYR A 228 -1.55 -5.65 14.69
N TYR A 229 -1.85 -4.98 15.80
CA TYR A 229 -1.76 -5.57 17.14
C TYR A 229 -3.12 -6.12 17.57
N SER A 230 -3.11 -7.29 18.21
CA SER A 230 -4.29 -7.99 18.72
C SER A 230 -4.47 -7.84 20.23
N CYS A 231 -3.36 -7.58 20.94
CA CYS A 231 -3.32 -7.22 22.36
C CYS A 231 -2.03 -6.42 22.66
N SER A 232 -1.98 -5.76 23.82
CA SER A 232 -0.79 -5.06 24.32
C SER A 232 0.00 -5.95 25.29
N CYS A 233 1.31 -6.05 25.07
CA CYS A 233 2.18 -6.92 25.87
C CYS A 233 2.29 -6.50 27.35
N PRO A 234 2.65 -7.44 28.25
CA PRO A 234 2.94 -7.12 29.63
C PRO A 234 4.24 -6.31 29.76
N GLU A 235 4.51 -5.78 30.95
CA GLU A 235 5.71 -4.98 31.23
C GLU A 235 7.00 -5.73 30.89
N ASN A 236 8.03 -4.98 30.48
CA ASN A 236 9.32 -5.50 30.03
C ASN A 236 9.24 -6.51 28.86
N HIS A 237 8.13 -6.57 28.12
CA HIS A 237 8.01 -7.37 26.90
C HIS A 237 7.73 -6.49 25.67
N LEU A 238 8.28 -6.89 24.53
CA LEU A 238 8.03 -6.27 23.22
C LEU A 238 7.28 -7.26 22.33
N CYS A 239 6.38 -6.74 21.48
CA CYS A 239 5.71 -7.53 20.46
C CYS A 239 6.66 -7.72 19.27
N LEU A 240 7.30 -8.90 19.17
CA LEU A 240 8.40 -9.13 18.22
C LEU A 240 8.06 -10.19 17.16
N PHE A 241 8.33 -9.85 15.91
CA PHE A 241 8.26 -10.74 14.74
C PHE A 241 9.58 -11.52 14.63
N ARG A 242 9.67 -12.68 15.30
CA ARG A 242 10.92 -13.48 15.37
C ARG A 242 11.03 -14.59 14.33
N ASP A 243 9.93 -14.97 13.70
CA ASP A 243 9.91 -15.96 12.62
C ASP A 243 9.33 -15.31 11.34
N PRO A 244 10.18 -14.92 10.38
CA PRO A 244 9.76 -14.41 9.07
C PRO A 244 9.58 -15.52 8.03
N GLN A 245 9.71 -16.80 8.38
CA GLN A 245 9.53 -17.93 7.45
C GLN A 245 8.15 -18.60 7.60
N SER A 246 7.56 -18.62 8.80
CA SER A 246 6.17 -19.08 8.97
C SER A 246 5.14 -17.98 8.62
N THR A 247 4.38 -18.20 7.53
CA THR A 247 3.17 -17.42 7.23
C THR A 247 1.90 -18.21 7.49
N HIS A 248 1.01 -17.63 8.30
CA HIS A 248 -0.26 -18.25 8.66
C HIS A 248 -1.40 -17.60 7.88
N SER A 249 -2.38 -18.41 7.46
CA SER A 249 -3.64 -17.88 6.91
C SER A 249 -4.40 -17.13 8.02
N THR A 250 -4.98 -15.99 7.69
CA THR A 250 -5.69 -15.12 8.64
C THR A 250 -6.78 -14.30 7.95
N ARG A 251 -7.77 -13.85 8.73
CA ARG A 251 -8.81 -12.92 8.32
C ARG A 251 -8.87 -11.79 9.36
N GLN A 252 -8.98 -10.55 8.90
CA GLN A 252 -9.09 -9.32 9.68
C GLN A 252 -9.97 -8.32 8.93
N LEU A 253 -10.23 -7.16 9.53
CA LEU A 253 -10.79 -6.01 8.82
C LEU A 253 -9.90 -5.65 7.60
N HIS A 254 -10.50 -5.57 6.42
CA HIS A 254 -9.85 -5.32 5.12
C HIS A 254 -8.70 -6.26 4.73
N PHE A 255 -8.63 -7.46 5.31
CA PHE A 255 -7.60 -8.43 4.91
C PHE A 255 -8.02 -9.89 5.09
N GLN A 256 -7.83 -10.70 4.04
CA GLN A 256 -7.84 -12.14 4.14
C GLN A 256 -6.70 -12.71 3.28
N GLY A 257 -5.76 -13.41 3.92
CA GLY A 257 -4.51 -13.80 3.27
C GLY A 257 -3.48 -14.37 4.24
N LYS A 258 -2.19 -14.24 3.89
CA LYS A 258 -1.05 -14.72 4.67
C LYS A 258 -0.45 -13.62 5.55
N ALA A 259 -0.09 -13.95 6.79
CA ALA A 259 0.57 -13.01 7.70
C ALA A 259 1.65 -13.70 8.55
N TYR A 260 2.71 -12.95 8.85
CA TYR A 260 3.73 -13.28 9.83
C TYR A 260 3.21 -13.02 11.25
N LYS A 261 3.67 -13.80 12.23
CA LYS A 261 3.25 -13.71 13.64
C LYS A 261 4.26 -12.93 14.49
N ALA A 262 3.77 -12.15 15.46
CA ALA A 262 4.57 -11.67 16.58
C ALA A 262 4.10 -12.26 17.91
N THR A 263 5.04 -12.38 18.85
CA THR A 263 4.79 -12.81 20.22
C THR A 263 5.38 -11.82 21.25
N CYS A 264 4.75 -11.71 22.41
CA CYS A 264 5.26 -10.92 23.52
C CYS A 264 6.52 -11.56 24.08
N THR A 265 7.68 -10.98 23.79
CA THR A 265 8.99 -11.55 24.14
C THR A 265 9.75 -10.62 25.08
N PRO A 266 10.46 -11.11 26.11
CA PRO A 266 11.21 -10.27 27.04
C PRO A 266 12.18 -9.31 26.36
N ASN A 267 12.19 -8.06 26.83
CA ASN A 267 13.14 -7.04 26.46
C ASN A 267 14.45 -7.24 27.25
N LEU A 268 15.39 -7.97 26.67
CA LEU A 268 16.62 -8.40 27.35
C LEU A 268 17.49 -7.24 27.85
N GLY A 269 17.34 -6.02 27.31
CA GLY A 269 18.06 -4.81 27.75
C GLY A 269 17.81 -4.36 29.20
N HIS A 270 16.87 -4.98 29.91
CA HIS A 270 16.69 -4.81 31.36
C HIS A 270 17.21 -5.98 32.22
N VAL A 271 17.45 -7.17 31.65
CA VAL A 271 17.77 -8.38 32.42
C VAL A 271 19.20 -8.34 32.97
N GLU A 272 20.16 -7.82 32.21
CA GLU A 272 21.57 -7.76 32.63
C GLU A 272 21.82 -6.80 33.81
N ARG A 273 20.94 -5.80 34.01
CA ARG A 273 21.07 -4.83 35.12
C ARG A 273 20.53 -5.35 36.45
N GLY A 274 19.88 -6.52 36.47
CA GLY A 274 19.34 -7.17 37.67
C GLY A 274 20.16 -8.36 38.18
N ARG A 275 21.38 -8.59 37.66
CA ARG A 275 22.20 -9.78 37.97
C ARG A 275 23.65 -9.45 38.37
N MET A 276 23.85 -8.26 38.94
CA MET A 276 25.10 -7.79 39.55
C MET A 276 24.84 -7.19 40.95
N GLY A 277 23.98 -7.86 41.72
CA GLY A 277 23.67 -7.56 43.13
C GLY A 277 23.49 -8.86 43.90
#